data_AF-A0A7Y2G5J4-F1
#
_entry.id   AF-A0A7Y2G5J4-F1
#
_cell.length_a   1.000
_cell.length_b   1.000
_cell.length_c   1.000
_cell.angle_alpha   90.00
_cell.angle_beta   90.00
_cell.angle_gamma   90.00
#
_symmetry.space_group_name_H-M   'P 1'
#
loop_
_entity.id
_entity.type
_entity.pdbx_description
1 polymer ?
#
loop_
_entity_poly.entity_id
_entity_poly.type
_entity_poly.pdbx_seq_one_letter_code
_entity_poly.pdbx_strand_id
1 'polypeptide(L)'
;MLARRKKIDQDEEQRKIEELKARLSARLTRVAEKPAPENAPKPVSLGNLNTRDAQRIKTDSPAIVVCEADQDTPAQIVDISKTGLRLRFAKPHYLPEMVLLDAPAFTGFVVSIVMWQDGNEAGVKFDTALTKKIAPIDEKREFLSRISTADNTPTETSD
;
A
#
# COMPACT_ATOMS: atom_id res chain seq x y z
N MET A 1 50.89 -21.75 27.64
CA MET A 1 50.80 -22.14 26.21
C MET A 1 49.35 -22.08 25.69
N LEU A 2 48.68 -20.92 25.71
CA LEU A 2 47.26 -20.81 25.30
C LEU A 2 46.98 -19.79 24.17
N ALA A 3 47.95 -18.94 23.83
CA ALA A 3 47.75 -17.89 22.81
C ALA A 3 47.93 -18.38 21.36
N ARG A 4 48.57 -19.53 21.12
CA ARG A 4 48.81 -20.06 19.77
C ARG A 4 47.64 -20.84 19.18
N ARG A 5 46.72 -21.37 20.00
CA ARG A 5 45.56 -22.14 19.51
C ARG A 5 44.47 -21.25 18.91
N LYS A 6 44.15 -20.10 19.53
CA LYS A 6 43.12 -19.17 19.02
C LYS A 6 43.45 -18.52 17.68
N LYS A 7 44.74 -18.41 17.32
CA LYS A 7 45.18 -17.78 16.08
C LYS A 7 44.99 -18.68 14.85
N ILE A 8 45.08 -20.00 15.05
CA ILE A 8 44.92 -20.99 13.99
C ILE A 8 43.46 -21.05 13.52
N ASP A 9 42.51 -20.96 14.45
CA ASP A 9 41.08 -21.01 14.13
C ASP A 9 40.61 -19.77 13.34
N GLN A 10 41.19 -18.59 13.62
CA GLN A 10 40.83 -17.34 12.92
C GLN A 10 41.35 -17.29 11.47
N ASP A 11 42.55 -17.81 11.21
CA ASP A 11 43.12 -17.86 9.86
C ASP A 11 42.34 -18.83 8.96
N GLU A 12 41.82 -19.92 9.51
CA GLU A 12 41.00 -20.88 8.76
C GLU A 12 39.61 -20.32 8.43
N GLU A 13 39.03 -19.56 9.36
CA GLU A 13 37.75 -18.88 9.16
C GLU A 13 37.86 -17.77 8.09
N GLN A 14 38.94 -16.99 8.11
CA GLN A 14 39.20 -15.99 7.08
C GLN A 14 39.36 -16.60 5.68
N ARG A 15 40.07 -17.74 5.56
CA ARG A 15 40.19 -18.45 4.28
C ARG A 15 38.84 -18.95 3.74
N LYS A 16 37.96 -19.46 4.61
CA LYS A 16 36.61 -19.92 4.21
C LYS A 16 35.74 -18.76 3.71
N ILE A 17 35.84 -17.58 4.34
CA ILE A 17 35.11 -16.38 3.93
C ILE A 17 35.60 -15.89 2.57
N GLU A 18 36.91 -15.90 2.34
CA GLU A 18 37.49 -15.46 1.07
C GLU A 18 37.14 -16.41 -0.09
N GLU A 19 37.14 -17.73 0.16
CA GLU A 19 36.71 -18.73 -0.81
C GLU A 19 35.22 -18.57 -1.17
N LEU A 20 34.35 -18.33 -0.18
CA LEU A 20 32.92 -18.09 -0.40
C LEU A 20 32.68 -16.81 -1.20
N LYS A 21 33.44 -15.73 -0.92
CA LYS A 21 33.38 -14.49 -1.69
C LYS A 21 33.84 -14.69 -3.14
N ALA A 22 34.91 -15.46 -3.37
CA ALA A 22 35.38 -15.79 -4.71
C ALA A 22 34.36 -16.62 -5.50
N ARG A 23 33.72 -17.60 -4.85
CA ARG A 23 32.65 -18.41 -5.45
C ARG A 23 31.41 -17.60 -5.82
N LEU A 24 30.99 -16.67 -4.96
CA LEU A 24 29.86 -15.78 -5.23
C LEU A 24 30.16 -14.80 -6.38
N SER A 25 31.38 -14.25 -6.41
CA SER A 25 31.83 -13.36 -7.49
C SER A 25 31.86 -14.06 -8.85
N ALA A 26 32.38 -15.30 -8.92
CA ALA A 26 32.42 -16.10 -10.15
C ALA A 26 31.02 -16.52 -10.64
N ARG A 27 30.05 -16.65 -9.73
CA ARG A 27 28.66 -16.98 -10.07
C ARG A 27 27.90 -15.78 -10.62
N LEU A 28 28.23 -14.55 -10.18
CA LEU A 28 27.64 -13.31 -10.68
C LEU A 28 28.16 -12.94 -12.09
N THR A 29 29.41 -13.26 -12.43
CA THR A 29 29.97 -12.99 -13.76
C THR A 29 29.42 -13.92 -14.86
N ARG A 30 28.89 -15.10 -14.52
CA ARG A 30 28.32 -16.04 -15.52
C ARG A 30 26.88 -15.74 -15.95
N VAL A 31 26.22 -14.73 -15.40
CA VAL A 31 24.84 -14.36 -15.78
C VAL A 31 24.80 -13.30 -16.89
N ALA A 32 25.94 -12.73 -17.28
CA ALA A 32 26.00 -11.59 -18.21
C ALA A 32 26.08 -11.93 -19.71
N GLU A 33 26.30 -13.18 -20.12
CA GLU A 33 26.52 -13.51 -21.54
C GLU A 33 25.72 -14.73 -22.00
N LYS A 34 24.39 -14.62 -22.00
CA LYS A 34 23.59 -15.42 -22.91
C LYS A 34 23.22 -14.52 -24.10
N PRO A 35 23.77 -14.73 -25.31
CA PRO A 35 23.32 -13.99 -26.48
C PRO A 35 21.83 -14.26 -26.66
N ALA A 36 21.06 -13.18 -26.77
CA ALA A 36 19.63 -13.24 -26.98
C ALA A 36 19.33 -14.08 -28.23
N PRO A 37 18.35 -15.00 -28.18
CA PRO A 37 17.96 -15.73 -29.38
C PRO A 37 17.45 -14.74 -30.44
N GLU A 38 18.09 -14.77 -31.61
CA GLU A 38 17.85 -13.89 -32.77
C GLU A 38 16.44 -14.02 -33.38
N ASN A 39 15.62 -14.92 -32.85
CA ASN A 39 14.21 -15.12 -33.20
C ASN A 39 13.28 -14.91 -32.00
N ALA A 40 13.53 -13.88 -31.20
CA ALA A 40 12.52 -13.43 -30.26
C ALA A 40 11.29 -12.95 -31.06
N PRO A 41 10.09 -13.54 -30.87
CA PRO A 41 8.89 -12.98 -31.46
C PRO A 41 8.81 -11.52 -31.02
N LYS A 42 8.59 -10.60 -31.98
CA LYS A 42 8.38 -9.18 -31.71
C LYS A 42 7.43 -9.09 -30.51
N PRO A 43 7.75 -8.26 -29.50
CA PRO A 43 6.87 -8.12 -28.35
C PRO A 43 5.49 -7.81 -28.88
N VAL A 44 4.56 -8.74 -28.67
CA VAL A 44 3.16 -8.53 -28.93
C VAL A 44 2.84 -7.28 -28.13
N SER A 45 2.52 -6.19 -28.81
CA SER A 45 2.00 -5.00 -28.17
C SER A 45 0.79 -5.47 -27.37
N LEU A 46 0.99 -5.70 -26.06
CA LEU A 46 -0.09 -5.87 -25.09
C LEU A 46 -0.81 -4.54 -25.12
N GLY A 47 -1.73 -4.41 -26.08
CA GLY A 47 -2.51 -3.21 -26.31
C GLY A 47 -3.03 -2.78 -24.96
N ASN A 48 -2.66 -1.56 -24.56
CA ASN A 48 -2.99 -0.91 -23.29
C ASN A 48 -3.96 -1.74 -22.46
N LEU A 49 -3.41 -2.66 -21.64
CA LEU A 49 -4.17 -3.33 -20.60
C LEU A 49 -4.48 -2.26 -19.55
N ASN A 50 -5.41 -1.39 -19.91
CA ASN A 50 -6.01 -0.44 -19.02
C ASN A 50 -6.92 -1.27 -18.12
N THR A 51 -6.34 -1.91 -17.10
CA THR A 51 -7.03 -2.71 -16.08
C THR A 51 -7.95 -1.87 -15.20
N ARG A 52 -8.22 -0.62 -15.60
CA ARG A 52 -9.00 0.35 -14.86
C ARG A 52 -10.38 0.45 -15.49
N ASP A 53 -11.37 -0.04 -14.76
CA ASP A 53 -12.77 -0.03 -15.18
C ASP A 53 -13.40 1.37 -15.25
N ALA A 54 -12.76 2.38 -14.65
CA ALA A 54 -13.31 3.73 -14.55
C ALA A 54 -12.29 4.81 -14.93
N GLN A 55 -12.74 5.76 -15.76
CA GLN A 55 -12.01 6.98 -16.09
C GLN A 55 -11.78 7.82 -14.82
N ARG A 56 -10.54 8.31 -14.66
CA ARG A 56 -10.14 9.22 -13.58
C ARG A 56 -10.02 10.64 -14.11
N ILE A 57 -10.53 11.60 -13.35
CA ILE A 57 -10.42 13.03 -13.59
C ILE A 57 -9.38 13.57 -12.62
N LYS A 58 -8.35 14.26 -13.13
CA LYS A 58 -7.39 14.94 -12.28
C LYS A 58 -8.05 16.13 -11.60
N THR A 59 -7.77 16.32 -10.33
CA THR A 59 -8.24 17.46 -9.55
C THR A 59 -7.18 17.79 -8.49
N ASP A 60 -7.32 18.95 -7.87
CA ASP A 60 -6.45 19.41 -6.78
C ASP A 60 -7.30 19.90 -5.59
N SER A 61 -8.51 19.35 -5.45
CA SER A 61 -9.49 19.76 -4.43
C SER A 61 -9.03 19.38 -3.02
N PRO A 62 -9.25 20.24 -2.01
CA PRO A 62 -8.97 19.91 -0.62
C PRO A 62 -9.96 18.84 -0.11
N ALA A 63 -9.48 17.99 0.79
CA ALA A 63 -10.28 17.02 1.52
C ALA A 63 -9.79 16.90 2.96
N ILE A 64 -10.68 16.42 3.84
CA ILE A 64 -10.36 16.07 5.22
C ILE A 64 -10.61 14.57 5.37
N VAL A 65 -9.61 13.86 5.86
CA VAL A 65 -9.69 12.43 6.21
C VAL A 65 -9.98 12.33 7.70
N VAL A 66 -11.11 11.72 8.04
CA VAL A 66 -11.53 11.52 9.43
C VAL A 66 -11.34 10.05 9.78
N CYS A 67 -10.50 9.81 10.78
CA CYS A 67 -10.17 8.49 11.33
C CYS A 67 -10.72 8.40 12.76
N GLU A 68 -11.06 7.20 13.25
CA GLU A 68 -11.56 7.04 14.63
C GLU A 68 -10.56 7.46 15.70
N ALA A 69 -9.31 7.07 15.51
CA ALA A 69 -8.28 7.16 16.54
C ALA A 69 -7.46 8.45 16.47
N ASP A 70 -7.50 9.16 15.34
CA ASP A 70 -6.61 10.28 15.05
C ASP A 70 -7.36 11.58 14.81
N GLN A 71 -6.60 12.68 14.82
CA GLN A 71 -7.09 13.98 14.40
C GLN A 71 -7.45 13.97 12.90
N ASP A 72 -8.51 14.72 12.57
CA ASP A 72 -8.88 15.08 11.21
C ASP A 72 -7.64 15.50 10.43
N THR A 73 -7.29 14.72 9.41
CA THR A 73 -6.04 14.88 8.66
C THR A 73 -6.32 15.57 7.33
N PRO A 74 -5.75 16.77 7.08
CA PRO A 74 -5.93 17.46 5.82
C PRO A 74 -5.20 16.73 4.68
N ALA A 75 -5.88 16.60 3.55
CA ALA A 75 -5.38 15.95 2.35
C ALA A 75 -5.80 16.72 1.09
N GLN A 76 -5.17 16.37 -0.03
CA GLN A 76 -5.50 16.88 -1.36
C GLN A 76 -5.93 15.72 -2.25
N ILE A 77 -7.06 15.85 -2.93
CA ILE A 77 -7.50 14.89 -3.95
C ILE A 77 -6.69 15.17 -5.20
N VAL A 78 -5.92 14.18 -5.68
CA VAL A 78 -5.07 14.27 -6.88
C VAL A 78 -5.84 13.84 -8.13
N ASP A 79 -6.64 12.80 -7.99
CA ASP A 79 -7.55 12.34 -9.04
C ASP A 79 -8.73 11.59 -8.43
N ILE A 80 -9.86 11.59 -9.13
CA ILE A 80 -11.12 11.01 -8.70
C ILE A 80 -11.77 10.23 -9.85
N SER A 81 -12.38 9.10 -9.54
CA SER A 81 -13.25 8.33 -10.44
C SER A 81 -14.62 8.13 -9.82
N LYS A 82 -15.49 7.39 -10.51
CA LYS A 82 -16.78 6.95 -9.95
C LYS A 82 -16.65 5.99 -8.76
N THR A 83 -15.52 5.31 -8.62
CA THR A 83 -15.34 4.20 -7.67
C THR A 83 -14.31 4.46 -6.58
N GLY A 84 -13.56 5.57 -6.67
CA GLY A 84 -12.54 5.90 -5.69
C GLY A 84 -11.78 7.15 -6.07
N LEU A 85 -10.73 7.44 -5.30
CA LEU A 85 -9.87 8.59 -5.53
C LEU A 85 -8.44 8.32 -5.06
N ARG A 86 -7.54 9.25 -5.38
CA ARG A 86 -6.19 9.29 -4.84
C ARG A 86 -6.01 10.54 -4.00
N LEU A 87 -5.51 10.35 -2.79
CA LEU A 87 -5.18 11.40 -1.82
C LEU A 87 -3.68 11.65 -1.81
N ARG A 88 -3.30 12.88 -1.53
CA ARG A 88 -1.95 13.29 -1.19
C ARG A 88 -1.95 14.07 0.12
N PHE A 89 -1.02 13.74 0.99
CA PHE A 89 -0.82 14.38 2.29
C PHE A 89 0.41 15.28 2.27
N ALA A 90 0.40 16.30 3.13
CA ALA A 90 1.55 17.20 3.28
C ALA A 90 2.78 16.48 3.87
N LYS A 91 2.55 15.46 4.69
CA LYS A 91 3.58 14.60 5.29
C LYS A 91 3.12 13.14 5.21
N PRO A 92 4.04 12.16 5.19
CA PRO A 92 3.67 10.75 5.31
C PRO A 92 2.82 10.54 6.56
N HIS A 93 1.66 9.90 6.39
CA HIS A 93 0.69 9.68 7.46
C HIS A 93 0.02 8.33 7.24
N TYR A 94 0.01 7.47 8.25
CA TYR A 94 -0.57 6.14 8.17
C TYR A 94 -2.09 6.22 8.26
N LEU A 95 -2.80 5.61 7.31
CA LEU A 95 -4.26 5.53 7.35
C LEU A 95 -4.72 4.14 7.83
N PRO A 96 -5.80 4.07 8.63
CA PRO A 96 -6.48 2.80 8.89
C PRO A 96 -7.12 2.26 7.61
N GLU A 97 -7.53 0.99 7.63
CA GLU A 97 -8.14 0.32 6.46
C GLU A 97 -9.41 1.02 5.97
N MET A 98 -10.18 1.61 6.89
CA MET A 98 -11.41 2.34 6.58
C MET A 98 -11.34 3.76 7.13
N VAL A 99 -11.71 4.73 6.28
CA VAL A 99 -11.70 6.16 6.61
C VAL A 99 -12.98 6.83 6.13
N LEU A 100 -13.34 7.95 6.78
CA LEU A 100 -14.35 8.86 6.25
C LEU A 100 -13.67 10.00 5.50
N LEU A 101 -14.20 10.34 4.33
CA LEU A 101 -13.73 11.46 3.53
C LEU A 101 -14.76 12.57 3.49
N ASP A 102 -14.33 13.77 3.85
CA ASP A 102 -15.07 15.01 3.69
C ASP A 102 -14.39 15.83 2.59
N ALA A 103 -15.12 16.17 1.54
CA ALA A 103 -14.60 17.05 0.51
C ALA A 103 -15.74 17.87 -0.12
N PRO A 104 -15.47 19.09 -0.62
CA PRO A 104 -16.48 19.91 -1.28
C PRO A 104 -17.13 19.25 -2.51
N ALA A 105 -16.44 18.27 -3.11
CA ALA A 105 -16.95 17.49 -4.24
C ALA A 105 -18.05 16.48 -3.84
N PHE A 106 -18.24 16.22 -2.55
CA PHE A 106 -19.20 15.27 -2.02
C PHE A 106 -20.30 16.00 -1.25
N THR A 107 -21.51 15.45 -1.34
CA THR A 107 -22.64 15.90 -0.53
C THR A 107 -22.60 15.16 0.81
N GLY A 108 -21.67 15.54 1.69
CA GLY A 108 -21.41 14.89 2.98
C GLY A 108 -20.18 13.97 2.98
N PHE A 109 -20.15 13.00 3.90
CA PHE A 109 -19.03 12.08 4.05
C PHE A 109 -19.17 10.86 3.15
N VAL A 110 -18.03 10.37 2.66
CA VAL A 110 -17.95 9.12 1.92
C VAL A 110 -17.11 8.12 2.70
N VAL A 111 -17.70 6.96 3.00
CA VAL A 111 -16.96 5.83 3.58
C VAL A 111 -16.04 5.27 2.52
N SER A 112 -14.76 5.19 2.83
CA SER A 112 -13.74 4.79 1.88
C SER A 112 -12.79 3.76 2.48
N ILE A 113 -12.44 2.76 1.68
CA ILE A 113 -11.50 1.70 2.03
C ILE A 113 -10.15 2.02 1.41
N VAL A 114 -9.08 2.00 2.21
CA VAL A 114 -7.71 2.23 1.75
C VAL A 114 -7.24 0.98 0.99
N MET A 115 -6.98 1.15 -0.30
CA MET A 115 -6.56 0.06 -1.19
C MET A 115 -5.04 -0.09 -1.24
N TRP A 116 -4.33 1.04 -1.10
CA TRP A 116 -2.87 1.08 -1.08
C TRP A 116 -2.42 2.41 -0.47
N GLN A 117 -1.20 2.41 0.05
CA GLN A 117 -0.53 3.60 0.54
C GLN A 117 0.95 3.56 0.18
N ASP A 118 1.47 4.68 -0.31
CA ASP A 118 2.88 4.83 -0.67
C ASP A 118 3.37 6.24 -0.30
N GLY A 119 4.25 6.33 0.70
CA GLY A 119 4.77 7.59 1.22
C GLY A 119 3.67 8.54 1.70
N ASN A 120 3.44 9.62 0.95
CA ASN A 120 2.42 10.62 1.23
C ASN A 120 1.21 10.53 0.29
N GLU A 121 1.07 9.46 -0.50
CA GLU A 121 -0.10 9.22 -1.32
C GLU A 121 -0.85 7.97 -0.86
N ALA A 122 -2.17 7.98 -1.00
CA ALA A 122 -3.01 6.82 -0.74
C ALA A 122 -4.12 6.71 -1.79
N GLY A 123 -4.40 5.48 -2.20
CA GLY A 123 -5.55 5.18 -3.05
C GLY A 123 -6.68 4.62 -2.22
N VAL A 124 -7.87 5.18 -2.38
CA VAL A 124 -9.06 4.76 -1.64
C VAL A 124 -10.19 4.40 -2.60
N LYS A 125 -11.00 3.42 -2.20
CA LYS A 125 -12.19 2.96 -2.93
C LYS A 125 -13.42 3.35 -2.13
N PHE A 126 -14.44 3.88 -2.81
CA PHE A 126 -15.70 4.23 -2.16
C PHE A 126 -16.48 2.96 -1.80
N ASP A 127 -16.93 2.89 -0.56
CA ASP A 127 -17.89 1.88 -0.13
C ASP A 127 -19.32 2.40 -0.36
N THR A 128 -19.93 1.99 -1.46
CA THR A 128 -21.29 2.42 -1.82
C THR A 128 -22.38 1.78 -0.97
N ALA A 129 -22.11 0.70 -0.23
CA ALA A 129 -23.06 0.08 0.68
C ALA A 129 -23.18 0.90 1.97
N LEU A 130 -22.05 1.38 2.48
CA LEU A 130 -22.01 2.17 3.72
C LEU A 130 -22.29 3.67 3.49
N THR A 131 -21.94 4.22 2.32
CA THR A 131 -22.11 5.65 2.02
C THR A 131 -23.58 6.09 1.92
N LYS A 132 -24.53 5.19 1.58
CA LYS A 132 -25.96 5.54 1.43
C LYS A 132 -26.65 5.98 2.73
N LYS A 133 -25.98 5.86 3.89
CA LYS A 133 -26.58 6.09 5.20
C LYS A 133 -26.17 7.38 5.90
N ILE A 134 -25.27 8.20 5.32
CA ILE A 134 -24.70 9.33 6.06
C ILE A 134 -25.51 10.62 5.80
N ALA A 135 -26.39 10.93 6.74
CA ALA A 135 -27.02 12.24 6.94
C ALA A 135 -26.02 13.23 7.60
N PRO A 136 -26.33 14.54 7.73
CA PRO A 136 -25.33 15.61 7.85
C PRO A 136 -24.50 15.58 9.15
N ILE A 137 -23.20 15.89 8.99
CA ILE A 137 -22.11 16.39 9.87
C ILE A 137 -22.09 16.12 11.39
N ASP A 138 -23.19 15.95 12.10
CA ASP A 138 -23.19 15.92 13.57
C ASP A 138 -22.93 14.52 14.18
N GLU A 139 -23.00 13.44 13.40
CA GLU A 139 -22.84 12.05 13.88
C GLU A 139 -21.51 11.37 13.47
N LYS A 140 -20.46 12.16 13.15
CA LYS A 140 -19.19 11.68 12.55
C LYS A 140 -18.49 10.54 13.32
N ARG A 141 -18.33 10.69 14.63
CA ARG A 141 -17.52 9.77 15.45
C ARG A 141 -18.29 8.55 15.92
N GLU A 142 -19.60 8.71 16.15
CA GLU A 142 -20.44 7.61 16.62
C GLU A 142 -20.69 6.59 15.51
N PHE A 143 -20.78 7.03 14.26
CA PHE A 143 -20.94 6.13 13.12
C PHE A 143 -19.75 5.18 12.96
N LEU A 144 -18.53 5.71 12.98
CA LEU A 144 -17.32 4.88 12.86
C LEU A 144 -17.23 3.82 13.97
N SER A 145 -17.59 4.18 15.21
CA SER A 145 -17.56 3.26 16.35
C SER A 145 -18.52 2.09 16.17
N ARG A 146 -19.69 2.34 15.57
CA ARG A 146 -20.69 1.29 15.33
C ARG A 146 -20.27 0.29 14.25
N ILE A 147 -19.59 0.74 13.19
CA ILE A 147 -19.12 -0.17 12.12
C ILE A 147 -17.88 -0.97 12.56
N SER A 148 -16.97 -0.37 13.32
CA SER A 148 -15.77 -1.03 13.87
C SER A 148 -16.12 -2.20 14.83
N THR A 149 -17.26 -2.10 15.52
CA THR A 149 -17.70 -3.11 16.50
C THR A 149 -18.43 -4.31 15.87
N ALA A 150 -18.88 -4.20 14.62
CA ALA A 150 -19.78 -5.19 14.02
C ALA A 150 -19.12 -6.52 13.57
N ASP A 151 -17.78 -6.60 13.55
CA ASP A 151 -17.06 -7.82 13.10
C ASP A 151 -16.74 -8.83 14.22
N ASN A 152 -17.26 -8.64 15.44
CA ASN A 152 -17.02 -9.54 16.58
C ASN A 152 -18.26 -10.27 17.10
N THR A 153 -19.15 -10.77 16.23
CA THR A 153 -20.13 -11.79 16.65
C THR A 153 -19.51 -13.18 16.51
N PRO A 154 -19.16 -13.88 17.62
CA PRO A 154 -18.86 -15.30 17.56
C PRO A 154 -20.11 -16.02 17.09
N THR A 155 -19.98 -16.79 16.01
CA THR A 155 -21.02 -17.72 15.57
C THR A 155 -21.13 -18.81 16.64
N GLU A 156 -22.07 -18.65 17.58
CA GLU A 156 -22.48 -19.74 18.46
C GLU A 156 -22.96 -20.88 17.57
N THR A 157 -22.17 -21.94 17.55
CA THR A 157 -22.51 -23.21 16.93
C THR A 157 -23.34 -23.96 17.97
N SER A 158 -24.65 -24.02 17.76
CA SER A 158 -25.54 -24.86 18.58
C SER A 158 -25.40 -26.32 18.15
N ASP A 159 -25.25 -27.18 19.16
CA ASP A 159 -25.22 -28.66 19.09
C ASP A 159 -26.43 -29.30 18.40
#